data_AF-A0A8H5BLS1-F1
#
_entry.id   AF-A0A8H5BLS1-F1
#
_cell.length_a   1.000
_cell.length_b   1.000
_cell.length_c   1.000
_cell.angle_alpha   90.00
_cell.angle_beta   90.00
_cell.angle_gamma   90.00
#
_symmetry.space_group_name_H-M   'P 1'
#
loop_
_entity.id
_entity.type
_entity.pdbx_description
1 polymer ?
#
loop_
_entity_poly.entity_id
_entity_poly.type
_entity_poly.pdbx_seq_one_letter_code
_entity_poly.pdbx_strand_id
1 'polypeptide(L)'
;MPAARTKRGKKKATKAESPVAEPVPNDSMETEVATSTPQNVVTHVAEVVKDTVSEAVEAAEAKVANVVEAAEEFVDKMTGIDDAPAQAPPETSGDTKSSVADAAEQFVEKMTGIEEDTTQEKAAPKMTMAERKAKYEALQKKMAASSRANRASMIEDAAKAKVTARELARLEKQRKLAETLRLKADAEERGEDVERQKNWEYTIEENDEWEKKLARKKRRADFEFHDDAHAARRRYKKDLDHIKPDLEAYNKQKAIAMGQGPGTLISFDASGSSSEVAVRSQEQKLAAENLYRDANTLIYGDNKPSEDAIDRVVGKINKDIDKKGKFSRKRLNEEEGDITYINEHNRVFNKKIARYYDKYTSEIRASFERGTAL
;
A
#
# COMPACT_ATOMS: atom_id res chain seq x y z
N MET A 1 -18.97 -20.98 15.65
CA MET A 1 -19.63 -19.82 16.29
C MET A 1 -18.82 -18.56 15.96
N PRO A 2 -19.46 -17.47 15.50
CA PRO A 2 -18.83 -16.41 14.73
C PRO A 2 -18.18 -15.31 15.59
N ALA A 3 -17.04 -14.81 15.11
CA ALA A 3 -16.24 -13.76 15.74
C ALA A 3 -16.87 -12.36 15.57
N ALA A 4 -17.14 -11.71 16.69
CA ALA A 4 -17.59 -10.32 16.77
C ALA A 4 -16.46 -9.35 16.40
N ARG A 5 -16.72 -8.48 15.42
CA ARG A 5 -15.81 -7.43 14.96
C ARG A 5 -16.42 -6.07 15.27
N THR A 6 -15.99 -5.46 16.36
CA THR A 6 -16.40 -4.11 16.77
C THR A 6 -15.80 -3.06 15.82
N LYS A 7 -16.66 -2.22 15.23
CA LYS A 7 -16.27 -1.08 14.37
C LYS A 7 -16.39 0.21 15.19
N ARG A 8 -15.26 0.91 15.34
CA ARG A 8 -15.17 2.29 15.85
C ARG A 8 -15.99 3.25 14.97
N GLY A 9 -16.89 3.99 15.61
CA GLY A 9 -17.72 5.03 15.01
C GLY A 9 -16.90 6.25 14.57
N LYS A 10 -17.26 6.81 13.42
CA LYS A 10 -16.65 8.00 12.82
C LYS A 10 -17.56 9.19 13.12
N LYS A 11 -17.16 10.07 14.05
CA LYS A 11 -17.87 11.32 14.33
C LYS A 11 -17.76 12.27 13.14
N LYS A 12 -18.89 12.86 12.75
CA LYS A 12 -19.09 13.75 11.60
C LYS A 12 -18.89 15.19 12.08
N ALA A 13 -17.93 15.90 11.51
CA ALA A 13 -17.69 17.31 11.79
C ALA A 13 -18.80 18.17 11.16
N THR A 14 -19.44 19.01 11.98
CA THR A 14 -20.39 20.04 11.56
C THR A 14 -19.62 21.31 11.18
N LYS A 15 -20.05 21.92 10.09
CA LYS A 15 -19.52 23.13 9.47
C LYS A 15 -20.05 24.34 10.26
N ALA A 16 -19.17 25.13 10.85
CA ALA A 16 -19.50 26.40 11.48
C ALA A 16 -19.60 27.49 10.41
N GLU A 17 -20.74 28.16 10.37
CA GLU A 17 -21.05 29.34 9.56
C GLU A 17 -21.04 30.53 10.52
N SER A 18 -20.21 31.53 10.22
CA SER A 18 -20.01 32.74 11.03
C SER A 18 -21.12 33.76 10.79
N PRO A 19 -21.74 34.36 11.82
CA PRO A 19 -22.64 35.49 11.65
C PRO A 19 -21.92 36.83 11.87
N VAL A 20 -22.25 37.77 10.99
CA VAL A 20 -21.92 39.20 11.00
C VAL A 20 -22.63 39.88 12.18
N ALA A 21 -21.94 40.82 12.83
CA ALA A 21 -22.42 41.60 13.96
C ALA A 21 -23.02 42.94 13.52
N GLU A 22 -24.21 43.27 14.01
CA GLU A 22 -24.71 44.65 14.15
C GLU A 22 -25.50 44.80 15.48
N PRO A 23 -25.59 46.01 16.06
CA PRO A 23 -25.80 46.19 17.51
C PRO A 23 -27.26 46.44 17.96
N VAL A 24 -27.44 46.12 19.25
CA VAL A 24 -28.58 46.17 20.18
C VAL A 24 -29.48 47.43 20.10
N PRO A 25 -30.77 47.31 20.47
CA PRO A 25 -31.22 48.02 21.68
C PRO A 25 -32.02 47.15 22.66
N ASN A 26 -31.77 47.42 23.94
CA ASN A 26 -32.32 46.76 25.13
C ASN A 26 -33.86 46.85 25.18
N ASP A 27 -34.51 45.73 25.50
CA ASP A 27 -35.74 45.77 26.27
C ASP A 27 -35.74 44.64 27.32
N SER A 28 -36.00 45.05 28.54
CA SER A 28 -35.89 44.26 29.77
C SER A 28 -37.22 43.57 30.06
N MET A 29 -37.25 42.24 30.06
CA MET A 29 -38.26 41.48 30.78
C MET A 29 -37.66 40.27 31.47
N GLU A 30 -37.74 40.31 32.80
CA GLU A 30 -37.47 39.22 33.72
C GLU A 30 -38.45 38.07 33.47
N THR A 31 -37.94 36.84 33.34
CA THR A 31 -38.72 35.61 33.55
C THR A 31 -37.84 34.60 34.27
N GLU A 32 -38.27 34.22 35.48
CA GLU A 32 -37.63 33.22 36.31
C GLU A 32 -37.81 31.81 35.73
N VAL A 33 -36.74 31.02 35.65
CA VAL A 33 -36.83 29.56 35.48
C VAL A 33 -35.78 28.85 36.34
N ALA A 34 -36.30 27.97 37.20
CA ALA A 34 -35.66 27.04 38.12
C ALA A 34 -34.26 26.50 37.75
N THR A 35 -33.33 26.63 38.69
CA THR A 35 -32.05 25.90 38.71
C THR A 35 -32.26 24.46 39.19
N SER A 36 -32.12 23.48 38.29
CA SER A 36 -31.92 22.07 38.67
C SER A 36 -30.45 21.68 38.48
N THR A 37 -29.85 21.18 39.56
CA THR A 37 -28.41 20.90 39.70
C THR A 37 -27.95 19.66 38.89
N PRO A 38 -26.81 19.70 38.18
CA PRO A 38 -26.29 18.59 37.36
C PRO A 38 -25.37 17.64 38.14
N GLN A 39 -25.73 17.24 39.37
CA GLN A 39 -24.87 16.35 40.17
C GLN A 39 -25.08 14.84 39.89
N ASN A 40 -26.30 14.43 39.52
CA ASN A 40 -26.61 13.00 39.30
C ASN A 40 -26.09 12.41 37.97
N VAL A 41 -25.84 13.24 36.96
CA VAL A 41 -25.34 12.76 35.65
C VAL A 41 -23.84 12.44 35.72
N VAL A 42 -23.09 13.17 36.55
CA VAL A 42 -21.64 13.00 36.68
C VAL A 42 -21.30 11.74 37.49
N THR A 43 -22.08 11.41 38.51
CA THR A 43 -21.89 10.20 39.33
C THR A 43 -22.18 8.93 38.55
N HIS A 44 -23.26 8.91 37.77
CA HIS A 44 -23.62 7.74 36.96
C HIS A 44 -22.63 7.52 35.80
N VAL A 45 -22.12 8.59 35.19
CA VAL A 45 -21.06 8.48 34.17
C VAL A 45 -19.76 7.96 34.79
N ALA A 46 -19.43 8.34 36.03
CA ALA A 46 -18.23 7.85 36.70
C ALA A 46 -18.30 6.36 37.07
N GLU A 47 -19.47 5.85 37.48
CA GLU A 47 -19.67 4.41 37.73
C GLU A 47 -19.60 3.60 36.44
N VAL A 48 -20.28 4.04 35.37
CA VAL A 48 -20.23 3.35 34.07
C VAL A 48 -18.81 3.31 33.49
N VAL A 49 -18.00 4.36 33.72
CA VAL A 49 -16.59 4.36 33.30
C VAL A 49 -15.75 3.39 34.14
N LYS A 50 -16.02 3.23 35.45
CA LYS A 50 -15.31 2.26 36.29
C LYS A 50 -15.63 0.82 35.87
N ASP A 51 -16.90 0.51 35.63
CA ASP A 51 -17.34 -0.84 35.25
C ASP A 51 -16.79 -1.25 33.88
N THR A 52 -16.75 -0.31 32.93
CA THR A 52 -16.17 -0.56 31.60
C THR A 52 -14.64 -0.71 31.63
N VAL A 53 -13.97 -0.03 32.56
CA VAL A 53 -12.52 -0.18 32.76
C VAL A 53 -12.19 -1.52 33.44
N SER A 54 -12.97 -1.94 34.45
CA SER A 54 -12.76 -3.25 35.09
C SER A 54 -13.01 -4.41 34.13
N GLU A 55 -14.06 -4.34 33.31
CA GLU A 55 -14.35 -5.37 32.30
C GLU A 55 -13.24 -5.43 31.23
N ALA A 56 -12.65 -4.27 30.87
CA ALA A 56 -11.53 -4.21 29.94
C ALA A 56 -10.23 -4.79 30.54
N VAL A 57 -10.00 -4.65 31.85
CA VAL A 57 -8.85 -5.21 32.54
C VAL A 57 -8.97 -6.73 32.66
N GLU A 58 -10.13 -7.27 33.06
CA GLU A 58 -10.34 -8.72 33.11
C GLU A 58 -10.24 -9.37 31.71
N ALA A 59 -10.77 -8.72 30.68
CA ALA A 59 -10.63 -9.19 29.31
C ALA A 59 -9.18 -9.13 28.78
N ALA A 60 -8.33 -8.27 29.35
CA ALA A 60 -6.91 -8.22 29.04
C ALA A 60 -6.13 -9.32 29.78
N GLU A 61 -6.41 -9.54 31.05
CA GLU A 61 -5.81 -10.62 31.86
C GLU A 61 -6.14 -12.00 31.28
N ALA A 62 -7.38 -12.23 30.86
CA ALA A 62 -7.78 -13.48 30.20
C ALA A 62 -7.03 -13.72 28.87
N LYS A 63 -6.74 -12.66 28.10
CA LYS A 63 -5.95 -12.78 26.86
C LYS A 63 -4.48 -13.04 27.14
N VAL A 64 -3.92 -12.46 28.20
CA VAL A 64 -2.55 -12.72 28.63
C VAL A 64 -2.41 -14.17 29.10
N ALA A 65 -3.38 -14.69 29.87
CA ALA A 65 -3.39 -16.08 30.30
C ALA A 65 -3.39 -17.06 29.11
N ASN A 66 -4.25 -16.84 28.11
CA ASN A 66 -4.28 -17.66 26.88
C ASN A 66 -2.96 -17.60 26.09
N VAL A 67 -2.23 -16.48 26.14
CA VAL A 67 -0.92 -16.35 25.46
C VAL A 67 0.18 -17.05 26.24
N VAL A 68 0.10 -17.07 27.58
CA VAL A 68 1.04 -17.83 28.43
C VAL A 68 0.82 -19.32 28.23
N GLU A 69 -0.42 -19.80 28.21
CA GLU A 69 -0.74 -21.22 27.96
C GLU A 69 -0.32 -21.66 26.56
N ALA A 70 -0.56 -20.83 25.53
CA ALA A 70 -0.08 -21.09 24.17
C ALA A 70 1.46 -21.04 24.05
N ALA A 71 2.15 -20.27 24.90
CA ALA A 71 3.60 -20.26 24.96
C ALA A 71 4.15 -21.51 25.65
N GLU A 72 3.48 -22.01 26.69
CA GLU A 72 3.82 -23.27 27.37
C GLU A 72 3.61 -24.48 26.43
N GLU A 73 2.50 -24.54 25.69
CA GLU A 73 2.26 -25.58 24.66
C GLU A 73 3.29 -25.53 23.51
N PHE A 74 3.77 -24.33 23.15
CA PHE A 74 4.82 -24.17 22.14
C PHE A 74 6.19 -24.64 22.65
N VAL A 75 6.50 -24.41 23.93
CA VAL A 75 7.74 -24.87 24.58
C VAL A 75 7.74 -26.40 24.69
N ASP A 76 6.63 -27.03 25.08
CA ASP A 76 6.50 -28.49 25.13
C ASP A 76 6.61 -29.15 23.74
N LYS A 77 6.12 -28.47 22.70
CA LYS A 77 6.25 -28.93 21.31
C LYS A 77 7.68 -28.80 20.77
N MET A 78 8.49 -27.91 21.33
CA MET A 78 9.90 -27.76 20.95
C MET A 78 10.81 -28.81 21.59
N THR A 79 10.42 -29.39 22.73
CA THR A 79 11.18 -30.44 23.42
C THR A 79 10.90 -31.86 22.93
N GLY A 80 9.92 -32.05 22.04
CA GLY A 80 9.49 -33.37 21.55
C GLY A 80 9.88 -33.72 20.11
N ILE A 81 10.78 -32.97 19.47
CA ILE A 81 11.20 -33.19 18.08
C ILE A 81 12.70 -33.52 18.07
N ASP A 82 13.02 -34.75 18.48
CA ASP A 82 14.30 -35.41 18.22
C ASP A 82 13.98 -36.88 17.86
N ASP A 83 13.49 -37.14 16.65
CA ASP A 83 13.74 -38.41 15.93
C ASP A 83 13.27 -38.34 14.45
N ALA A 84 13.96 -39.08 13.58
CA ALA A 84 13.67 -39.41 12.16
C ALA A 84 14.24 -38.48 11.04
N PRO A 85 14.60 -39.05 9.85
CA PRO A 85 15.92 -38.87 9.26
C PRO A 85 15.97 -38.14 7.91
N ALA A 86 17.22 -37.86 7.51
CA ALA A 86 17.68 -37.15 6.32
C ALA A 86 17.03 -37.58 4.97
N GLN A 87 16.66 -36.58 4.17
CA GLN A 87 16.48 -36.68 2.71
C GLN A 87 17.27 -35.58 2.00
N ALA A 88 17.88 -35.98 0.89
CA ALA A 88 18.87 -35.24 0.09
C ALA A 88 18.32 -34.01 -0.66
N PRO A 89 19.16 -33.00 -0.96
CA PRO A 89 18.74 -31.80 -1.70
C PRO A 89 18.81 -31.96 -3.23
N PRO A 90 17.98 -31.24 -4.01
CA PRO A 90 18.10 -31.16 -5.46
C PRO A 90 19.10 -30.08 -5.90
N GLU A 91 19.81 -30.37 -6.98
CA GLU A 91 20.73 -29.47 -7.68
C GLU A 91 19.98 -28.42 -8.51
N THR A 92 20.56 -27.21 -8.65
CA THR A 92 20.68 -26.48 -9.94
C THR A 92 21.39 -25.13 -9.78
N SER A 93 22.22 -24.83 -10.79
CA SER A 93 22.79 -23.54 -11.24
C SER A 93 23.63 -22.74 -10.22
N GLY A 94 24.92 -22.47 -10.41
CA GLY A 94 25.66 -22.23 -11.66
C GLY A 94 25.82 -20.73 -11.86
N ASP A 95 26.73 -20.11 -11.09
CA ASP A 95 27.46 -18.86 -11.40
C ASP A 95 28.19 -18.32 -10.15
N THR A 96 29.29 -18.97 -9.75
CA THR A 96 30.29 -18.40 -8.82
C THR A 96 31.60 -19.20 -8.92
N LYS A 97 32.12 -19.41 -10.13
CA LYS A 97 33.40 -20.14 -10.32
C LYS A 97 34.63 -19.26 -10.50
N SER A 98 34.51 -17.93 -10.50
CA SER A 98 35.66 -17.03 -10.70
C SER A 98 36.25 -16.43 -9.42
N SER A 99 35.50 -16.35 -8.30
CA SER A 99 36.00 -15.71 -7.06
C SER A 99 36.70 -16.69 -6.10
N VAL A 100 36.40 -17.98 -6.17
CA VAL A 100 37.01 -19.00 -5.29
C VAL A 100 38.39 -19.43 -5.79
N ALA A 101 38.62 -19.35 -7.10
CA ALA A 101 39.93 -19.64 -7.71
C ALA A 101 40.98 -18.56 -7.35
N ASP A 102 40.61 -17.27 -7.43
CA ASP A 102 41.46 -16.13 -7.02
C ASP A 102 41.80 -16.17 -5.52
N ALA A 103 40.83 -16.57 -4.68
CA ALA A 103 41.05 -16.71 -3.23
C ALA A 103 41.90 -17.94 -2.87
N ALA A 104 41.83 -19.02 -3.67
CA ALA A 104 42.66 -20.21 -3.49
C ALA A 104 44.10 -19.97 -3.96
N GLU A 105 44.32 -19.24 -5.07
CA GLU A 105 45.65 -18.86 -5.54
C GLU A 105 46.34 -17.89 -4.58
N GLN A 106 45.63 -16.89 -4.04
CA GLN A 106 46.19 -16.00 -3.01
C GLN A 106 46.48 -16.70 -1.67
N PHE A 107 45.82 -17.80 -1.36
CA PHE A 107 46.11 -18.59 -0.15
C PHE A 107 47.30 -19.53 -0.35
N VAL A 108 47.43 -20.14 -1.54
CA VAL A 108 48.56 -21.00 -1.90
C VAL A 108 49.84 -20.18 -2.02
N GLU A 109 49.80 -18.99 -2.63
CA GLU A 109 50.96 -18.08 -2.75
C GLU A 109 51.44 -17.57 -1.37
N LYS A 110 50.53 -17.42 -0.41
CA LYS A 110 50.87 -17.04 0.98
C LYS A 110 51.43 -18.19 1.81
N MET A 111 51.17 -19.44 1.43
CA MET A 111 51.76 -20.63 2.04
C MET A 111 53.10 -21.03 1.40
N THR A 112 53.34 -20.69 0.14
CA THR A 112 54.59 -21.02 -0.59
C THR A 112 55.68 -19.95 -0.47
N GLY A 113 55.37 -18.76 0.04
CA GLY A 113 56.34 -17.70 0.35
C GLY A 113 57.11 -17.85 1.68
N ILE A 114 57.25 -19.07 2.20
CA ILE A 114 58.13 -19.37 3.34
C ILE A 114 59.36 -20.07 2.76
N GLU A 115 60.29 -19.27 2.25
CA GLU A 115 61.63 -19.74 1.92
C GLU A 115 62.39 -20.15 3.20
N GLU A 116 63.18 -21.21 3.05
CA GLU A 116 64.01 -21.83 4.06
C GLU A 116 65.11 -20.88 4.53
N ASP A 117 65.01 -20.38 5.76
CA ASP A 117 66.16 -19.87 6.52
C ASP A 117 66.44 -20.84 7.68
N THR A 118 67.21 -21.89 7.38
CA THR A 118 67.85 -22.71 8.40
C THR A 118 69.15 -22.03 8.81
N THR A 119 69.13 -21.43 10.01
CA THR A 119 70.19 -21.30 11.03
C THR A 119 70.23 -19.90 11.63
N GLN A 120 69.53 -19.75 12.76
CA GLN A 120 70.09 -19.17 13.98
C GLN A 120 69.02 -19.26 15.09
N GLU A 121 69.23 -20.21 16.00
CA GLU A 121 68.58 -20.23 17.30
C GLU A 121 68.95 -18.95 18.07
N LYS A 122 68.08 -17.93 18.00
CA LYS A 122 68.01 -16.89 19.02
C LYS A 122 66.67 -17.04 19.72
N ALA A 123 66.73 -17.72 20.86
CA ALA A 123 65.61 -17.91 21.77
C ALA A 123 64.93 -16.56 22.06
N ALA A 124 63.72 -16.39 21.53
CA ALA A 124 62.81 -15.38 22.04
C ALA A 124 62.69 -15.59 23.57
N PRO A 125 62.67 -14.52 24.39
CA PRO A 125 62.46 -14.68 25.83
C PRO A 125 61.16 -15.46 26.04
N LYS A 126 61.24 -16.56 26.79
CA LYS A 126 60.10 -17.42 27.11
C LYS A 126 59.06 -16.54 27.81
N MET A 127 57.99 -16.17 27.08
CA MET A 127 56.89 -15.31 27.56
C MET A 127 56.53 -15.71 29.00
N THR A 128 56.50 -14.73 29.90
CA THR A 128 56.23 -15.01 31.31
C THR A 128 54.85 -15.65 31.44
N MET A 129 54.62 -16.44 32.50
CA MET A 129 53.34 -17.13 32.68
C MET A 129 52.13 -16.17 32.70
N ALA A 130 52.34 -14.93 33.15
CA ALA A 130 51.34 -13.87 33.10
C ALA A 130 51.04 -13.43 31.66
N GLU A 131 52.05 -13.20 30.83
CA GLU A 131 51.87 -12.83 29.42
C GLU A 131 51.24 -13.96 28.59
N ARG A 132 51.57 -15.22 28.90
CA ARG A 132 50.93 -16.40 28.28
C ARG A 132 49.45 -16.50 28.66
N LYS A 133 49.09 -16.23 29.92
CA LYS A 133 47.69 -16.15 30.38
C LYS A 133 46.95 -15.00 29.72
N ALA A 134 47.52 -13.80 29.67
CA ALA A 134 46.91 -12.64 29.01
C ALA A 134 46.71 -12.87 27.50
N LYS A 135 47.67 -13.50 26.82
CA LYS A 135 47.53 -13.88 25.41
C LYS A 135 46.46 -14.95 25.20
N TYR A 136 46.33 -15.89 26.13
CA TYR A 136 45.28 -16.90 26.11
C TYR A 136 43.89 -16.31 26.36
N GLU A 137 43.75 -15.40 27.31
CA GLU A 137 42.50 -14.65 27.53
C GLU A 137 42.13 -13.78 26.34
N ALA A 138 43.11 -13.13 25.70
CA ALA A 138 42.89 -12.38 24.47
C ALA A 138 42.44 -13.31 23.33
N LEU A 139 43.00 -14.53 23.24
CA LEU A 139 42.56 -15.55 22.28
C LEU A 139 41.14 -16.04 22.58
N GLN A 140 40.82 -16.32 23.84
CA GLN A 140 39.48 -16.70 24.26
C GLN A 140 38.45 -15.60 23.98
N LYS A 141 38.78 -14.33 24.25
CA LYS A 141 37.92 -13.17 23.91
C LYS A 141 37.71 -13.06 22.42
N LYS A 142 38.75 -13.27 21.60
CA LYS A 142 38.63 -13.30 20.13
C LYS A 142 37.77 -14.47 19.65
N MET A 143 37.94 -15.67 20.20
CA MET A 143 37.11 -16.84 19.88
C MET A 143 35.64 -16.65 20.30
N ALA A 144 35.39 -16.05 21.46
CA ALA A 144 34.04 -15.73 21.91
C ALA A 144 33.40 -14.64 21.03
N ALA A 145 34.16 -13.63 20.62
CA ALA A 145 33.68 -12.58 19.72
C ALA A 145 33.35 -13.14 18.33
N SER A 146 34.21 -13.99 17.75
CA SER A 146 33.95 -14.61 16.44
C SER A 146 32.75 -15.57 16.50
N SER A 147 32.65 -16.39 17.55
CA SER A 147 31.49 -17.27 17.74
C SER A 147 30.18 -16.49 17.88
N ARG A 148 30.18 -15.39 18.64
CA ARG A 148 29.01 -14.50 18.76
C ARG A 148 28.67 -13.79 17.45
N ALA A 149 29.65 -13.30 16.72
CA ALA A 149 29.44 -12.67 15.41
C ALA A 149 28.83 -13.65 14.41
N ASN A 150 29.33 -14.90 14.38
CA ASN A 150 28.78 -15.95 13.52
C ASN A 150 27.34 -16.32 13.91
N ARG A 151 27.04 -16.40 15.22
CA ARG A 151 25.67 -16.63 15.68
C ARG A 151 24.75 -15.46 15.32
N ALA A 152 25.23 -14.23 15.47
CA ALA A 152 24.48 -13.03 15.10
C ALA A 152 24.20 -12.99 13.59
N SER A 153 25.19 -13.29 12.74
CA SER A 153 25.00 -13.32 11.28
C SER A 153 24.01 -14.41 10.86
N MET A 154 24.09 -15.61 11.45
CA MET A 154 23.12 -16.69 11.18
C MET A 154 21.69 -16.28 11.57
N ILE A 155 21.52 -15.60 12.71
CA ILE A 155 20.20 -15.10 13.15
C ILE A 155 19.71 -13.99 12.24
N GLU A 156 20.58 -13.06 11.84
CA GLU A 156 20.24 -11.99 10.91
C GLU A 156 19.84 -12.52 9.53
N ASP A 157 20.55 -13.52 9.01
CA ASP A 157 20.24 -14.10 7.71
C ASP A 157 18.93 -14.89 7.76
N ALA A 158 18.69 -15.62 8.85
CA ALA A 158 17.40 -16.25 9.12
C ALA A 158 16.27 -15.22 9.28
N ALA A 159 16.53 -14.06 9.88
CA ALA A 159 15.56 -12.97 10.02
C ALA A 159 15.29 -12.30 8.66
N LYS A 160 16.32 -11.96 7.89
CA LYS A 160 16.24 -11.39 6.54
C LYS A 160 15.48 -12.32 5.60
N ALA A 161 15.73 -13.63 5.66
CA ALA A 161 15.02 -14.63 4.87
C ALA A 161 13.52 -14.70 5.19
N LYS A 162 13.12 -14.39 6.43
CA LYS A 162 11.70 -14.36 6.83
C LYS A 162 10.98 -13.09 6.38
N VAL A 163 11.68 -11.97 6.13
CA VAL A 163 11.01 -10.72 5.76
C VAL A 163 10.61 -10.75 4.29
N THR A 164 9.31 -10.82 4.05
CA THR A 164 8.75 -10.72 2.69
C THR A 164 8.80 -9.28 2.17
N ALA A 165 8.76 -9.08 0.85
CA ALA A 165 8.70 -7.74 0.24
C ALA A 165 7.52 -6.89 0.76
N ARG A 166 6.39 -7.53 1.09
CA ARG A 166 5.22 -6.87 1.68
C ARG A 166 5.48 -6.39 3.11
N GLU A 167 6.19 -7.17 3.90
CA GLU A 167 6.58 -6.80 5.26
C GLU A 167 7.64 -5.70 5.24
N LEU A 168 8.63 -5.76 4.34
CA LEU A 168 9.58 -4.67 4.13
C LEU A 168 8.87 -3.35 3.82
N ALA A 169 7.91 -3.35 2.89
CA ALA A 169 7.12 -2.16 2.57
C ALA A 169 6.25 -1.67 3.75
N ARG A 170 5.78 -2.58 4.62
CA ARG A 170 5.05 -2.23 5.84
C ARG A 170 5.98 -1.59 6.87
N LEU A 171 7.14 -2.19 7.10
CA LEU A 171 8.17 -1.68 8.01
C LEU A 171 8.70 -0.33 7.55
N GLU A 172 8.95 -0.14 6.26
CA GLU A 172 9.36 1.14 5.69
C GLU A 172 8.30 2.23 5.92
N LYS A 173 7.01 1.92 5.73
CA LYS A 173 5.92 2.86 6.05
C LYS A 173 5.86 3.20 7.52
N GLN A 174 6.09 2.22 8.40
CA GLN A 174 6.15 2.45 9.85
C GLN A 174 7.37 3.31 10.23
N ARG A 175 8.53 3.09 9.62
CA ARG A 175 9.74 3.91 9.80
C ARG A 175 9.51 5.34 9.34
N LYS A 176 9.03 5.56 8.13
CA LYS A 176 8.67 6.91 7.62
C LYS A 176 7.63 7.60 8.52
N LEU A 177 6.65 6.85 9.02
CA LEU A 177 5.67 7.39 9.96
C LEU A 177 6.32 7.78 11.29
N ALA A 178 7.18 6.92 11.85
CA ALA A 178 7.92 7.23 13.07
C ALA A 178 8.85 8.45 12.89
N GLU A 179 9.54 8.55 11.76
CA GLU A 179 10.39 9.69 11.40
C GLU A 179 9.58 10.98 11.29
N THR A 180 8.45 10.95 10.58
CA THR A 180 7.58 12.13 10.44
C THR A 180 6.95 12.57 11.77
N LEU A 181 6.62 11.63 12.66
CA LEU A 181 6.16 11.93 14.02
C LEU A 181 7.28 12.49 14.89
N ARG A 182 8.48 11.92 14.81
CA ARG A 182 9.67 12.42 15.52
C ARG A 182 10.01 13.84 15.08
N LEU A 183 10.11 14.07 13.77
CA LEU A 183 10.35 15.40 13.21
C LEU A 183 9.26 16.40 13.60
N LYS A 184 8.00 15.97 13.68
CA LYS A 184 6.91 16.81 14.17
C LYS A 184 7.08 17.16 15.64
N ALA A 185 7.42 16.19 16.50
CA ALA A 185 7.70 16.45 17.92
C ALA A 185 8.91 17.37 18.11
N ASP A 186 10.01 17.13 17.39
CA ASP A 186 11.22 17.97 17.41
C ASP A 186 10.95 19.40 16.91
N ALA A 187 9.96 19.59 16.04
CA ALA A 187 9.54 20.92 15.55
C ALA A 187 8.57 21.62 16.52
N GLU A 188 7.67 20.88 17.17
CA GLU A 188 6.80 21.39 18.24
C GLU A 188 7.63 21.86 19.45
N GLU A 189 8.68 21.12 19.83
CA GLU A 189 9.61 21.52 20.90
C GLU A 189 10.40 22.79 20.55
N ARG A 190 10.78 22.96 19.26
CA ARG A 190 11.41 24.18 18.74
C ARG A 190 10.43 25.34 18.51
N GLY A 191 9.13 25.11 18.61
CA GLY A 191 8.09 26.10 18.33
C GLY A 191 7.95 26.46 16.84
N GLU A 192 8.40 25.59 15.94
CA GLU A 192 8.33 25.78 14.48
C GLU A 192 7.05 25.19 13.88
N ASP A 193 6.44 25.91 12.94
CA ASP A 193 5.26 25.45 12.20
C ASP A 193 5.66 24.51 11.05
N VAL A 194 5.49 23.21 11.29
CA VAL A 194 5.83 22.12 10.34
C VAL A 194 5.06 22.23 9.03
N GLU A 195 3.81 22.69 9.08
CA GLU A 195 2.97 22.79 7.88
C GLU A 195 3.44 23.95 7.00
N ARG A 196 3.86 25.06 7.61
CA ARG A 196 4.48 26.19 6.91
C ARG A 196 5.78 25.81 6.22
N GLN A 197 6.67 25.08 6.90
CA GLN A 197 7.93 24.62 6.28
C GLN A 197 7.66 23.70 5.08
N LYS A 198 6.73 22.74 5.21
CA LYS A 198 6.32 21.87 4.10
C LYS A 198 5.68 22.65 2.94
N ASN A 199 4.92 23.69 3.24
CA ASN A 199 4.32 24.53 2.20
C ASN A 199 5.36 25.34 1.41
N TRP A 200 6.51 25.64 2.01
CA TRP A 200 7.64 26.29 1.33
C TRP A 200 8.40 25.33 0.41
N GLU A 201 8.37 24.04 0.70
CA GLU A 201 9.00 23.00 -0.12
C GLU A 201 8.21 22.73 -1.41
N TYR A 202 6.93 23.09 -1.47
CA TYR A 202 6.12 22.92 -2.69
C TYR A 202 6.52 23.93 -3.76
N THR A 203 6.92 23.40 -4.90
CA THR A 203 7.16 24.20 -6.10
C THR A 203 5.83 24.59 -6.77
N ILE A 204 5.84 25.67 -7.55
CA ILE A 204 4.65 26.13 -8.29
C ILE A 204 4.14 25.02 -9.23
N GLU A 205 5.04 24.32 -9.92
CA GLU A 205 4.70 23.23 -10.83
C GLU A 205 4.03 22.06 -10.11
N GLU A 206 4.56 21.66 -8.95
CA GLU A 206 3.95 20.61 -8.12
C GLU A 206 2.56 21.01 -7.63
N ASN A 207 2.37 22.27 -7.24
CA ASN A 207 1.06 22.77 -6.83
C ASN A 207 0.07 22.76 -8.01
N ASP A 208 0.49 23.20 -9.20
CA ASP A 208 -0.36 23.18 -10.40
C ASP A 208 -0.76 21.75 -10.80
N GLU A 209 0.17 20.81 -10.74
CA GLU A 209 -0.12 19.39 -10.98
C GLU A 209 -1.07 18.82 -9.93
N TRP A 210 -0.89 19.20 -8.67
CA TRP A 210 -1.76 18.80 -7.57
C TRP A 210 -3.18 19.35 -7.73
N GLU A 211 -3.33 20.62 -8.07
CA GLU A 211 -4.62 21.26 -8.37
C GLU A 211 -5.29 20.60 -9.57
N LYS A 212 -4.55 20.32 -10.64
CA LYS A 212 -5.04 19.58 -11.81
C LYS A 212 -5.53 18.18 -11.43
N LYS A 213 -4.84 17.50 -10.52
CA LYS A 213 -5.24 16.19 -9.99
C LYS A 213 -6.50 16.27 -9.13
N LEU A 214 -6.60 17.28 -8.26
CA LEU A 214 -7.80 17.54 -7.45
C LEU A 214 -9.01 17.89 -8.32
N ALA A 215 -8.85 18.79 -9.29
CA ALA A 215 -9.90 19.14 -10.25
C ALA A 215 -10.35 17.92 -11.06
N ARG A 216 -9.40 17.09 -11.52
CA ARG A 216 -9.67 15.82 -12.21
C ARG A 216 -10.44 14.84 -11.30
N LYS A 217 -10.12 14.78 -10.01
CA LYS A 217 -10.82 13.95 -9.02
C LYS A 217 -12.22 14.48 -8.73
N LYS A 218 -12.39 15.80 -8.54
CA LYS A 218 -13.68 16.46 -8.34
C LYS A 218 -14.62 16.18 -9.51
N ARG A 219 -14.17 16.33 -10.75
CA ARG A 219 -14.95 15.98 -11.95
C ARG A 219 -15.34 14.49 -12.00
N ARG A 220 -14.50 13.59 -11.48
CA ARG A 220 -14.81 12.14 -11.45
C ARG A 220 -15.64 11.71 -10.25
N ALA A 221 -15.83 12.57 -9.26
CA ALA A 221 -16.66 12.30 -8.10
C ALA A 221 -18.16 12.40 -8.42
N ASP A 222 -18.53 12.85 -9.63
CA ASP A 222 -19.91 12.79 -10.10
C ASP A 222 -20.29 11.34 -10.46
N PHE A 223 -21.08 10.73 -9.56
CA PHE A 223 -21.65 9.39 -9.71
C PHE A 223 -23.10 9.41 -10.22
N GLU A 224 -23.67 10.59 -10.43
CA GLU A 224 -25.04 10.71 -10.92
C GLU A 224 -25.16 10.16 -12.35
N PHE A 225 -26.35 9.70 -12.68
CA PHE A 225 -26.70 9.25 -14.01
C PHE A 225 -27.47 10.37 -14.71
N HIS A 226 -26.88 10.93 -15.76
CA HIS A 226 -27.49 11.98 -16.58
C HIS A 226 -28.09 11.39 -17.86
N ASP A 227 -27.23 10.76 -18.67
CA ASP A 227 -27.58 10.13 -19.95
C ASP A 227 -26.62 8.95 -20.23
N ASP A 228 -27.05 8.03 -21.09
CA ASP A 228 -26.27 6.90 -21.56
C ASP A 228 -25.02 7.33 -22.33
N ALA A 229 -25.10 8.38 -23.15
CA ALA A 229 -23.92 8.90 -23.87
C ALA A 229 -22.88 9.46 -22.88
N HIS A 230 -23.33 10.17 -21.84
CA HIS A 230 -22.44 10.65 -20.79
C HIS A 230 -21.81 9.48 -20.00
N ALA A 231 -22.60 8.45 -19.67
CA ALA A 231 -22.10 7.25 -19.00
C ALA A 231 -21.08 6.50 -19.85
N ALA A 232 -21.33 6.36 -21.16
CA ALA A 232 -20.40 5.75 -22.12
C ALA A 232 -19.10 6.55 -22.21
N ARG A 233 -19.18 7.88 -22.33
CA ARG A 233 -18.00 8.77 -22.35
C ARG A 233 -17.17 8.65 -21.06
N ARG A 234 -17.82 8.59 -19.88
CA ARG A 234 -17.12 8.38 -18.60
C ARG A 234 -16.39 7.04 -18.55
N ARG A 235 -17.02 5.97 -19.04
CA ARG A 235 -16.41 4.63 -19.15
C ARG A 235 -15.21 4.65 -20.10
N TYR A 236 -15.38 5.17 -21.31
CA TYR A 236 -14.32 5.30 -22.30
C TYR A 236 -13.12 6.07 -21.75
N LYS A 237 -13.35 7.22 -21.11
CA LYS A 237 -12.28 8.01 -20.47
C LYS A 237 -11.56 7.24 -19.36
N LYS A 238 -12.28 6.41 -18.61
CA LYS A 238 -11.67 5.55 -17.60
C LYS A 238 -10.82 4.47 -18.28
N ASP A 239 -11.29 3.88 -19.37
CA ASP A 239 -10.53 2.86 -20.11
C ASP A 239 -9.24 3.43 -20.70
N LEU A 240 -9.28 4.66 -21.24
CA LEU A 240 -8.07 5.39 -21.67
C LEU A 240 -7.04 5.53 -20.56
N ASP A 241 -7.46 5.74 -19.30
CA ASP A 241 -6.53 5.81 -18.17
C ASP A 241 -5.89 4.44 -17.83
N HIS A 242 -6.51 3.33 -18.20
CA HIS A 242 -6.01 1.98 -17.92
C HIS A 242 -5.20 1.38 -19.09
N ILE A 243 -5.33 1.94 -20.30
CA ILE A 243 -4.57 1.52 -21.47
C ILE A 243 -3.12 1.96 -21.27
N LYS A 244 -2.21 0.99 -21.30
CA LYS A 244 -0.75 1.21 -21.31
C LYS A 244 -0.24 0.83 -22.70
N PRO A 245 0.10 1.79 -23.57
CA PRO A 245 0.64 1.50 -24.89
C PRO A 245 2.00 0.81 -24.79
N ASP A 246 2.23 -0.17 -25.66
CA ASP A 246 3.56 -0.77 -25.86
C ASP A 246 4.34 0.07 -26.86
N LEU A 247 5.23 0.92 -26.33
CA LEU A 247 6.03 1.84 -27.13
C LEU A 247 7.09 1.12 -27.97
N GLU A 248 7.59 -0.03 -27.51
CA GLU A 248 8.61 -0.77 -28.24
C GLU A 248 8.02 -1.42 -29.48
N ALA A 249 6.88 -2.10 -29.35
CA ALA A 249 6.16 -2.67 -30.49
C ALA A 249 5.77 -1.58 -31.51
N TYR A 250 5.28 -0.43 -31.02
CA TYR A 250 4.96 0.71 -31.87
C TYR A 250 6.20 1.26 -32.60
N ASN A 251 7.32 1.44 -31.90
CA ASN A 251 8.56 1.94 -32.48
C ASN A 251 9.16 0.98 -33.51
N LYS A 252 9.04 -0.34 -33.31
CA LYS A 252 9.44 -1.36 -34.29
C LYS A 252 8.62 -1.25 -35.57
N GLN A 253 7.29 -1.16 -35.46
CA GLN A 253 6.40 -0.96 -36.62
C GLN A 253 6.68 0.37 -37.33
N LYS A 254 6.94 1.43 -36.56
CA LYS A 254 7.29 2.75 -37.08
C LYS A 254 8.63 2.74 -37.81
N ALA A 255 9.66 2.07 -37.28
CA ALA A 255 10.95 1.95 -37.94
C ALA A 255 10.84 1.25 -39.30
N ILE A 256 10.13 0.11 -39.35
CA ILE A 256 9.87 -0.64 -40.59
C ILE A 256 9.15 0.24 -41.63
N ALA A 257 8.09 0.93 -41.23
CA ALA A 257 7.33 1.79 -42.13
C ALA A 257 8.14 3.00 -42.63
N MET A 258 9.06 3.51 -41.83
CA MET A 258 9.93 4.63 -42.19
C MET A 258 11.19 4.18 -42.96
N GLY A 259 11.33 2.88 -43.25
CA GLY A 259 12.49 2.32 -43.95
C GLY A 259 13.77 2.31 -43.13
N GLN A 260 13.67 2.47 -41.81
CA GLN A 260 14.80 2.41 -40.89
C GLN A 260 14.97 0.97 -40.37
N GLY A 261 16.22 0.57 -40.08
CA GLY A 261 16.52 -0.76 -39.56
C GLY A 261 15.78 -1.04 -38.23
N PRO A 262 15.35 -2.28 -37.98
CA PRO A 262 14.67 -2.65 -36.74
C PRO A 262 15.58 -2.37 -35.54
N GLY A 263 15.14 -1.50 -34.62
CA GLY A 263 15.91 -1.10 -33.44
C GLY A 263 16.49 0.33 -33.47
N THR A 264 16.52 0.98 -34.64
CA THR A 264 17.04 2.36 -34.79
C THR A 264 16.28 3.38 -33.93
N LEU A 265 14.96 3.19 -33.76
CA LEU A 265 14.10 4.08 -32.98
C LEU A 265 14.04 3.76 -31.47
N ILE A 266 14.70 2.69 -31.03
CA ILE A 266 14.67 2.23 -29.63
C ILE A 266 15.90 2.76 -28.87
N SER A 267 17.02 3.02 -29.56
CA SER A 267 18.22 3.61 -28.97
C SER A 267 18.15 5.13 -28.98
N PHE A 268 18.16 5.75 -27.80
CA PHE A 268 18.34 7.20 -27.66
C PHE A 268 19.85 7.49 -27.67
N ASP A 269 20.37 7.92 -28.83
CA ASP A 269 21.73 8.46 -28.92
C ASP A 269 21.68 9.99 -28.71
N ALA A 270 22.34 10.47 -27.65
CA ALA A 270 22.37 11.89 -27.27
C ALA A 270 23.24 12.75 -28.22
N SER A 271 23.93 12.14 -29.19
CA SER A 271 24.79 12.81 -30.18
C SER A 271 24.03 13.28 -31.45
N GLY A 272 22.70 13.28 -31.44
CA GLY A 272 21.82 13.38 -32.61
C GLY A 272 22.25 14.34 -33.74
N SER A 273 22.97 13.78 -34.72
CA SER A 273 22.97 14.30 -36.09
C SER A 273 21.54 14.17 -36.61
N SER A 274 20.95 15.29 -37.02
CA SER A 274 19.65 15.32 -37.68
C SER A 274 19.73 14.41 -38.91
N SER A 275 19.07 13.24 -38.84
CA SER A 275 18.90 12.38 -40.00
C SER A 275 18.02 13.13 -40.99
N GLU A 276 18.69 13.90 -41.85
CA GLU A 276 18.11 14.51 -43.02
C GLU A 276 17.48 13.44 -43.89
N VAL A 277 16.42 13.88 -44.56
CA VAL A 277 15.54 13.16 -45.47
C VAL A 277 16.33 12.25 -46.41
N ALA A 278 16.55 10.99 -46.00
CA ALA A 278 16.96 9.96 -46.92
C ALA A 278 15.88 9.84 -48.01
N VAL A 279 16.30 9.82 -49.26
CA VAL A 279 15.45 9.66 -50.44
C VAL A 279 14.63 8.39 -50.26
N ARG A 280 13.37 8.54 -49.80
CA ARG A 280 12.47 7.41 -49.58
C ARG A 280 12.19 6.74 -50.91
N SER A 281 12.48 5.45 -51.03
CA SER A 281 12.02 4.65 -52.16
C SER A 281 10.49 4.75 -52.27
N GLN A 282 9.92 4.53 -53.46
CA GLN A 282 8.46 4.58 -53.64
C GLN A 282 7.75 3.62 -52.66
N GLU A 283 8.34 2.46 -52.42
CA GLU A 283 7.86 1.47 -51.44
C GLU A 283 7.92 2.01 -50.00
N GLN A 284 8.98 2.72 -49.61
CA GLN A 284 9.08 3.36 -48.30
C GLN A 284 8.08 4.51 -48.12
N LYS A 285 7.76 5.25 -49.19
CA LYS A 285 6.70 6.28 -49.15
C LYS A 285 5.34 5.63 -48.91
N LEU A 286 5.03 4.56 -49.64
CA LEU A 286 3.80 3.78 -49.45
C LEU A 286 3.75 3.14 -48.06
N ALA A 287 4.86 2.63 -47.53
CA ALA A 287 4.94 2.06 -46.19
C ALA A 287 4.72 3.11 -45.09
N ALA A 288 5.25 4.32 -45.27
CA ALA A 288 5.02 5.44 -44.36
C ALA A 288 3.57 5.95 -44.41
N GLU A 289 2.99 6.07 -45.61
CA GLU A 289 1.55 6.37 -45.80
C GLU A 289 0.66 5.28 -45.20
N ASN A 290 1.09 4.01 -45.27
CA ASN A 290 0.40 2.88 -44.65
C ASN A 290 0.46 2.87 -43.12
N LEU A 291 1.44 3.52 -42.49
CA LEU A 291 1.51 3.69 -41.04
C LEU A 291 0.58 4.83 -40.57
N TYR A 292 0.56 5.93 -41.33
CA TYR A 292 -0.27 7.11 -41.06
C TYR A 292 -1.48 7.13 -42.01
N ARG A 293 -2.34 6.13 -41.88
CA ARG A 293 -3.52 5.98 -42.74
C ARG A 293 -4.51 7.13 -42.57
N ASP A 294 -4.92 7.73 -43.68
CA ASP A 294 -6.01 8.70 -43.76
C ASP A 294 -7.36 8.01 -44.05
N ALA A 295 -8.46 8.74 -43.90
CA ALA A 295 -9.82 8.27 -44.18
C ALA A 295 -10.00 7.73 -45.61
N ASN A 296 -9.18 8.20 -46.57
CA ASN A 296 -9.24 7.79 -47.98
C ASN A 296 -8.31 6.61 -48.33
N THR A 297 -7.59 6.02 -47.38
CA THR A 297 -6.73 4.87 -47.68
C THR A 297 -7.58 3.62 -47.94
N LEU A 298 -7.42 3.00 -49.10
CA LEU A 298 -8.23 1.85 -49.53
C LEU A 298 -7.86 0.53 -48.81
N ILE A 299 -6.73 0.51 -48.11
CA ILE A 299 -6.20 -0.69 -47.47
C ILE A 299 -6.91 -0.91 -46.12
N TYR A 300 -7.87 -1.83 -46.10
CA TYR A 300 -8.65 -2.20 -44.92
C TYR A 300 -8.67 -3.72 -44.74
N GLY A 301 -8.40 -4.20 -43.52
CA GLY A 301 -8.47 -5.64 -43.18
C GLY A 301 -7.14 -6.41 -43.16
N ASP A 302 -6.01 -5.77 -43.46
CA ASP A 302 -4.70 -6.45 -43.53
C ASP A 302 -4.07 -6.78 -42.16
N ASN A 303 -4.54 -6.15 -41.08
CA ASN A 303 -3.96 -6.33 -39.76
C ASN A 303 -4.40 -7.67 -39.13
N LYS A 304 -3.44 -8.58 -38.95
CA LYS A 304 -3.58 -9.81 -38.19
C LYS A 304 -2.89 -9.63 -36.84
N PRO A 305 -3.61 -9.21 -35.79
CA PRO A 305 -3.01 -8.99 -34.48
C PRO A 305 -2.43 -10.29 -33.91
N SER A 306 -1.36 -10.17 -33.14
CA SER A 306 -0.78 -11.30 -32.40
C SER A 306 -1.77 -11.85 -31.36
N GLU A 307 -1.68 -13.14 -31.05
CA GLU A 307 -2.52 -13.80 -30.04
C GLU A 307 -2.48 -13.07 -28.68
N ASP A 308 -1.31 -12.63 -28.23
CA ASP A 308 -1.17 -11.82 -27.00
C ASP A 308 -2.00 -10.51 -27.02
N ALA A 309 -2.12 -9.87 -28.19
CA ALA A 309 -2.91 -8.65 -28.32
C ALA A 309 -4.40 -8.96 -28.23
N ILE A 310 -4.83 -10.10 -28.78
CA ILE A 310 -6.19 -10.61 -28.68
C ILE A 310 -6.51 -10.94 -27.21
N ASP A 311 -5.61 -11.65 -26.52
CA ASP A 311 -5.77 -12.02 -25.10
C ASP A 311 -5.88 -10.79 -24.19
N ARG A 312 -5.09 -9.74 -24.45
CA ARG A 312 -5.22 -8.46 -23.72
C ARG A 312 -6.60 -7.84 -23.88
N VAL A 313 -7.17 -7.87 -25.09
CA VAL A 313 -8.52 -7.35 -25.37
C VAL A 313 -9.58 -8.22 -24.71
N VAL A 314 -9.51 -9.55 -24.84
CA VAL A 314 -10.44 -10.49 -24.20
C VAL A 314 -10.40 -10.34 -22.67
N GLY A 315 -9.20 -10.24 -22.09
CA GLY A 315 -9.00 -9.98 -20.67
C GLY A 315 -9.63 -8.67 -20.20
N LYS A 316 -9.62 -7.60 -21.02
CA LYS A 316 -10.33 -6.36 -20.73
C LYS A 316 -11.85 -6.57 -20.79
N ILE A 317 -12.36 -7.23 -21.83
CA ILE A 317 -13.79 -7.47 -22.02
C ILE A 317 -14.36 -8.24 -20.82
N ASN A 318 -13.70 -9.30 -20.38
CA ASN A 318 -14.11 -10.08 -19.21
C ASN A 318 -14.14 -9.23 -17.93
N LYS A 319 -13.12 -8.39 -17.71
CA LYS A 319 -13.11 -7.43 -16.58
C LYS A 319 -14.27 -6.44 -16.65
N ASP A 320 -14.69 -6.03 -17.84
CA ASP A 320 -15.79 -5.08 -18.01
C ASP A 320 -17.16 -5.75 -17.81
N ILE A 321 -17.31 -7.01 -18.22
CA ILE A 321 -18.47 -7.85 -17.90
C ILE A 321 -18.60 -7.99 -16.37
N ASP A 322 -17.51 -8.32 -15.68
CA ASP A 322 -17.50 -8.43 -14.21
C ASP A 322 -17.88 -7.12 -13.52
N LYS A 323 -17.35 -5.99 -13.98
CA LYS A 323 -17.71 -4.66 -13.46
C LYS A 323 -19.19 -4.34 -13.70
N LYS A 324 -19.73 -4.73 -14.85
CA LYS A 324 -21.16 -4.55 -15.18
C LYS A 324 -22.04 -5.39 -14.25
N GLY A 325 -21.68 -6.65 -14.01
CA GLY A 325 -22.38 -7.52 -13.05
C GLY A 325 -22.36 -6.97 -11.62
N LYS A 326 -21.25 -6.33 -11.21
CA LYS A 326 -21.08 -5.72 -9.87
C LYS A 326 -21.60 -4.29 -9.76
N PHE A 327 -22.26 -3.74 -10.80
CA PHE A 327 -22.76 -2.36 -10.79
C PHE A 327 -23.91 -2.18 -9.78
N SER A 328 -24.84 -3.13 -9.75
CA SER A 328 -25.90 -3.19 -8.74
C SER A 328 -25.45 -4.09 -7.59
N ARG A 329 -25.24 -3.52 -6.40
CA ARG A 329 -24.82 -4.24 -5.20
C ARG A 329 -25.96 -4.27 -4.19
N LYS A 330 -26.25 -5.45 -3.64
CA LYS A 330 -27.16 -5.59 -2.49
C LYS A 330 -26.58 -4.80 -1.31
N ARG A 331 -27.39 -3.98 -0.65
CA ARG A 331 -26.97 -3.29 0.59
C ARG A 331 -27.17 -4.27 1.74
N LEU A 332 -26.16 -4.41 2.59
CA LEU A 332 -26.18 -5.36 3.72
C LEU A 332 -27.18 -4.96 4.82
N ASN A 333 -27.50 -3.68 4.95
CA ASN A 333 -28.34 -3.14 6.03
C ASN A 333 -29.85 -3.21 5.72
N GLU A 334 -30.28 -4.03 4.76
CA GLU A 334 -31.71 -4.19 4.43
C GLU A 334 -32.40 -5.25 5.33
N GLU A 335 -31.61 -6.02 6.09
CA GLU A 335 -31.98 -7.03 7.12
C GLU A 335 -32.73 -6.52 8.37
N GLU A 336 -32.27 -5.37 8.87
CA GLU A 336 -32.37 -5.03 10.31
C GLU A 336 -33.53 -4.07 10.61
N GLY A 337 -34.62 -4.14 9.83
CA GLY A 337 -35.79 -3.27 10.00
C GLY A 337 -37.09 -4.03 9.93
N ASP A 338 -38.18 -3.37 10.34
CA ASP A 338 -39.52 -3.93 10.30
C ASP A 338 -39.89 -4.43 8.90
N ILE A 339 -40.24 -5.71 8.82
CA ILE A 339 -40.58 -6.36 7.55
C ILE A 339 -41.99 -5.90 7.13
N THR A 340 -42.03 -4.91 6.24
CA THR A 340 -43.28 -4.34 5.68
C THR A 340 -43.81 -5.08 4.45
N TYR A 341 -43.24 -6.24 4.11
CA TYR A 341 -43.53 -6.95 2.86
C TYR A 341 -43.74 -8.45 3.07
N ILE A 342 -44.58 -9.05 2.22
CA ILE A 342 -44.87 -10.49 2.23
C ILE A 342 -43.99 -11.25 1.22
N ASN A 343 -43.69 -10.64 0.06
CA ASN A 343 -42.87 -11.25 -0.99
C ASN A 343 -41.74 -10.32 -1.47
N GLU A 344 -40.77 -10.86 -2.21
CA GLU A 344 -39.61 -10.08 -2.71
C GLU A 344 -40.02 -8.98 -3.68
N HIS A 345 -41.06 -9.20 -4.48
CA HIS A 345 -41.57 -8.18 -5.41
C HIS A 345 -42.15 -6.97 -4.66
N ASN A 346 -42.90 -7.24 -3.58
CA ASN A 346 -43.48 -6.26 -2.68
C ASN A 346 -42.37 -5.52 -1.92
N ARG A 347 -41.30 -6.21 -1.50
CA ARG A 347 -40.10 -5.55 -0.94
C ARG A 347 -39.51 -4.52 -1.89
N VAL A 348 -39.31 -4.89 -3.16
CA VAL A 348 -38.77 -3.99 -4.19
C VAL A 348 -39.74 -2.85 -4.49
N PHE A 349 -41.04 -3.13 -4.50
CA PHE A 349 -42.09 -2.12 -4.68
C PHE A 349 -42.14 -1.13 -3.52
N ASN A 350 -42.20 -1.58 -2.28
CA ASN A 350 -42.14 -0.75 -1.07
C ASN A 350 -40.87 0.09 -1.05
N LYS A 351 -39.72 -0.47 -1.45
CA LYS A 351 -38.47 0.28 -1.60
C LYS A 351 -38.51 1.33 -2.71
N LYS A 352 -39.29 1.10 -3.77
CA LYS A 352 -39.56 2.12 -4.80
C LYS A 352 -40.39 3.25 -4.20
N ILE A 353 -41.50 2.92 -3.54
CA ILE A 353 -42.38 3.90 -2.87
C ILE A 353 -41.58 4.73 -1.85
N ALA A 354 -40.77 4.06 -1.02
CA ALA A 354 -39.97 4.72 0.01
C ALA A 354 -39.03 5.78 -0.58
N ARG A 355 -38.41 5.53 -1.74
CA ARG A 355 -37.53 6.50 -2.40
C ARG A 355 -38.23 7.79 -2.83
N TYR A 356 -39.52 7.73 -3.18
CA TYR A 356 -40.27 8.89 -3.65
C TYR A 356 -41.06 9.58 -2.54
N TYR A 357 -41.64 8.81 -1.63
CA TYR A 357 -42.65 9.31 -0.68
C TYR A 357 -42.13 9.50 0.74
N ASP A 358 -41.05 8.83 1.18
CA ASP A 358 -40.57 8.93 2.57
C ASP A 358 -40.19 10.36 2.97
N LYS A 359 -39.78 11.18 2.00
CA LYS A 359 -39.50 12.61 2.23
C LYS A 359 -40.74 13.38 2.68
N TYR A 360 -41.94 12.94 2.27
CA TYR A 360 -43.21 13.60 2.54
C TYR A 360 -44.05 12.89 3.61
N THR A 361 -43.77 11.61 3.89
CA THR A 361 -44.56 10.78 4.83
C THR A 361 -43.83 10.49 6.14
N SER A 362 -42.70 11.15 6.40
CA SER A 362 -41.89 10.97 7.61
C SER A 362 -42.68 11.28 8.89
N GLU A 363 -43.49 12.34 8.89
CA GLU A 363 -44.33 12.71 10.03
C GLU A 363 -45.41 11.66 10.31
N ILE A 364 -46.09 11.19 9.26
CA ILE A 364 -47.10 10.14 9.35
C ILE A 364 -46.49 8.86 9.93
N ARG A 365 -45.29 8.47 9.46
CA ARG A 365 -44.56 7.32 9.98
C ARG A 365 -44.20 7.49 11.46
N ALA A 366 -43.66 8.64 11.84
CA ALA A 366 -43.34 8.94 13.24
C ALA A 366 -44.58 8.95 14.14
N SER A 367 -45.74 9.41 13.65
CA SER A 367 -47.01 9.34 14.37
C SER A 367 -47.48 7.92 14.56
N PHE A 368 -47.34 7.04 13.56
CA PHE A 368 -47.62 5.61 13.72
C PHE A 368 -46.69 4.95 14.75
N GLU A 369 -45.40 5.26 14.72
CA GLU A 369 -44.42 4.77 15.70
C GLU A 369 -44.68 5.32 17.12
N ARG A 370 -45.25 6.53 17.23
CA ARG A 370 -45.66 7.15 18.51
C ARG A 370 -47.04 6.69 18.99
N GLY A 371 -47.76 5.85 18.26
CA GLY A 371 -49.07 5.33 18.67
C GLY A 371 -50.24 6.25 18.32
N THR A 372 -50.23 6.87 17.13
CA THR A 372 -51.35 7.62 16.53
C THR A 372 -51.89 8.79 17.37
N ALA A 373 -51.08 9.35 18.26
CA ALA A 373 -51.39 10.62 18.91
C ALA A 373 -51.15 11.76 17.90
N LEU A 374 -52.24 12.42 17.49
CA LEU A 374 -52.25 13.62 16.64
C LEU A 374 -51.68 14.82 17.39
#